data_AF-A0A1I3SGB6-F1
#
_entry.id   AF-A0A1I3SGB6-F1
#
_cell.length_a   1.000
_cell.length_b   1.000
_cell.length_c   1.000
_cell.angle_alpha   90.00
_cell.angle_beta   90.00
_cell.angle_gamma   90.00
#
_symmetry.space_group_name_H-M   'P 1'
#
loop_
_entity.id
_entity.type
_entity.pdbx_description
1 polymer ?
#
loop_
_entity_poly.entity_id
_entity_poly.type
_entity_poly.pdbx_seq_one_letter_code
_entity_poly.pdbx_strand_id
1 'polypeptide(L)'
;MKESKPRKTGEIAAVLLSVWLGIAATTLCHLWSYYNPLHANPTLLKWGSWIPSWWAIGPYTGKETAGLVVWLGTWAILHWTLGRAEVKLKPWTIGFAVAFIANLIILWPTVYHAILWWPTLPNTLPGGEG
;
A
#
# COMPACT_ATOMS: atom_id res chain seq x y z
N MET A 1 -24.61 -34.46 1.82
CA MET A 1 -24.13 -33.10 2.14
C MET A 1 -22.62 -33.10 1.93
N LYS A 2 -22.06 -32.22 1.08
CA LYS A 2 -20.59 -32.06 0.99
C LYS A 2 -20.12 -31.38 2.26
N GLU A 3 -19.36 -32.08 3.11
CA GLU A 3 -18.65 -31.46 4.22
C GLU A 3 -17.74 -30.35 3.67
N SER A 4 -18.01 -29.10 4.06
CA SER A 4 -17.11 -28.00 3.73
C SER A 4 -15.82 -28.21 4.52
N LYS A 5 -14.72 -28.48 3.82
CA LYS A 5 -13.39 -28.58 4.40
C LYS A 5 -13.17 -27.34 5.30
N PRO A 6 -12.81 -27.48 6.58
CA PRO A 6 -12.59 -26.33 7.45
C PRO A 6 -11.52 -25.43 6.81
N ARG A 7 -11.86 -24.15 6.65
CA ARG A 7 -11.02 -23.18 5.96
C ARG A 7 -9.74 -23.01 6.76
N LYS A 8 -8.58 -23.23 6.13
CA LYS A 8 -7.29 -23.10 6.82
C LYS A 8 -7.07 -21.66 7.22
N THR A 9 -6.81 -21.42 8.50
CA THR A 9 -6.62 -20.06 9.04
C THR A 9 -5.39 -19.36 8.44
N GLY A 10 -4.42 -20.11 7.91
CA GLY A 10 -3.26 -19.58 7.20
C GLY A 10 -3.61 -18.75 5.96
N GLU A 11 -4.73 -19.04 5.29
CA GLU A 11 -5.19 -18.26 4.14
C GLU A 11 -5.49 -16.81 4.51
N ILE A 12 -6.13 -16.61 5.67
CA ILE A 12 -6.49 -15.28 6.17
C ILE A 12 -5.21 -14.50 6.55
N ALA A 13 -4.25 -15.16 7.21
CA ALA A 13 -2.98 -14.53 7.55
C ALA A 13 -2.19 -14.10 6.30
N ALA A 14 -2.19 -14.95 5.26
CA ALA A 14 -1.57 -14.62 3.97
C ALA A 14 -2.23 -13.41 3.31
N VAL A 15 -3.56 -13.34 3.32
CA VAL A 15 -4.31 -12.18 2.80
C VAL A 15 -3.97 -10.92 3.58
N LEU A 16 -4.05 -10.95 4.91
CA LEU A 16 -3.75 -9.78 5.76
C LEU A 16 -2.34 -9.23 5.50
N LEU A 17 -1.35 -10.11 5.45
CA LEU A 17 0.03 -9.70 5.16
C LEU A 17 0.19 -9.12 3.75
N SER A 18 -0.37 -9.79 2.74
CA SER A 18 -0.25 -9.33 1.36
C SER A 18 -0.91 -7.97 1.14
N VAL A 19 -2.09 -7.75 1.75
CA VAL A 19 -2.81 -6.47 1.70
C VAL A 19 -1.96 -5.38 2.36
N TRP A 20 -1.38 -5.67 3.53
CA TRP A 20 -0.49 -4.71 4.18
C TRP A 20 0.71 -4.39 3.27
N LEU A 21 1.39 -5.38 2.70
CA LEU A 21 2.52 -5.11 1.79
C LEU A 21 2.12 -4.26 0.57
N GLY A 22 0.91 -4.46 0.04
CA GLY A 22 0.34 -3.61 -1.01
C GLY A 22 0.17 -2.15 -0.57
N ILE A 23 -0.44 -1.93 0.59
CA ILE A 23 -0.61 -0.58 1.17
C ILE A 23 0.76 0.06 1.42
N ALA A 24 1.71 -0.69 2.00
CA ALA A 24 3.07 -0.24 2.25
C ALA A 24 3.77 0.23 0.97
N ALA A 25 3.64 -0.56 -0.11
CA ALA A 25 4.22 -0.22 -1.41
C ALA A 25 3.62 1.09 -1.97
N THR A 26 2.30 1.26 -1.88
CA THR A 26 1.64 2.52 -2.28
C THR A 26 2.14 3.70 -1.45
N THR A 27 2.26 3.56 -0.14
CA THR A 27 2.80 4.59 0.77
C THR A 27 4.23 4.95 0.43
N LEU A 28 5.09 3.95 0.16
CA LEU A 28 6.48 4.19 -0.24
C LEU A 28 6.56 4.92 -1.58
N CYS A 29 5.74 4.54 -2.56
CA CYS A 29 5.66 5.26 -3.84
C CYS A 29 5.19 6.70 -3.66
N HIS A 30 4.25 6.94 -2.74
CA HIS A 30 3.79 8.28 -2.38
C HIS A 30 4.94 9.11 -1.80
N LEU A 31 5.61 8.60 -0.76
CA LEU A 31 6.74 9.29 -0.13
C LEU A 31 7.90 9.52 -1.11
N TRP A 32 8.20 8.55 -1.97
CA TRP A 32 9.24 8.68 -3.00
C TRP A 32 8.90 9.78 -4.02
N SER A 33 7.65 9.85 -4.46
CA SER A 33 7.19 10.91 -5.38
C SER A 33 7.29 12.31 -4.78
N TYR A 34 7.17 12.42 -3.46
CA TYR A 34 7.34 13.68 -2.75
C TYR A 34 8.82 14.03 -2.53
N TYR A 35 9.66 13.04 -2.21
CA TYR A 35 11.10 13.24 -2.01
C TYR A 35 11.84 13.64 -3.28
N ASN A 36 11.56 12.94 -4.39
CA ASN A 36 12.28 13.11 -5.64
C ASN A 36 11.29 13.06 -6.82
N PRO A 37 10.51 14.13 -7.02
CA PRO A 37 9.47 14.15 -8.05
C PRO A 37 10.04 14.01 -9.46
N LEU A 38 11.27 14.50 -9.72
CA LEU A 38 11.89 14.48 -11.05
C LEU A 38 12.16 13.06 -11.56
N HIS A 39 12.53 12.13 -10.67
CA HIS A 39 12.80 10.74 -11.04
C HIS A 39 11.60 9.82 -10.80
N ALA A 40 10.85 10.04 -9.72
CA ALA A 40 9.75 9.18 -9.33
C ALA A 40 8.54 9.34 -10.26
N ASN A 41 8.12 10.58 -10.56
CA ASN A 41 6.91 10.83 -11.35
C ASN A 41 6.94 10.20 -12.74
N PRO A 42 7.98 10.38 -13.59
CA PRO A 42 7.99 9.76 -14.92
C PRO A 42 7.98 8.22 -14.84
N THR A 43 8.62 7.64 -13.82
CA THR A 43 8.64 6.19 -13.59
C THR A 43 7.26 5.67 -13.22
N LEU A 44 6.60 6.33 -12.25
CA LEU A 44 5.25 5.97 -11.80
C LEU A 44 4.23 6.16 -12.93
N LEU A 45 4.29 7.26 -13.69
CA LEU A 45 3.44 7.46 -14.86
C LEU A 45 3.60 6.34 -15.89
N LYS A 46 4.84 5.92 -16.17
CA LYS A 46 5.10 4.77 -17.05
C LYS A 46 4.45 3.50 -16.52
N TRP A 47 4.52 3.24 -15.21
CA TRP A 47 3.87 2.08 -14.60
C TRP A 47 2.35 2.15 -14.62
N GLY A 48 1.75 3.33 -14.58
CA GLY A 48 0.29 3.52 -14.67
C GLY A 48 -0.26 3.57 -16.10
N SER A 49 0.60 3.75 -17.11
CA SER A 49 0.19 4.06 -18.49
C SER A 49 -0.65 2.98 -19.20
N TRP A 50 -0.67 1.75 -18.68
CA TRP A 50 -1.49 0.65 -19.20
C TRP A 50 -2.96 0.74 -18.77
N ILE A 51 -3.28 1.58 -17.77
CA ILE A 51 -4.65 1.78 -17.29
C ILE A 51 -5.37 2.74 -18.24
N PRO A 52 -6.53 2.39 -18.80
CA PRO A 52 -7.33 3.32 -19.60
C PRO A 52 -7.63 4.59 -18.80
N SER A 53 -7.49 5.76 -19.44
CA SER A 53 -7.70 7.06 -18.79
C SER A 53 -6.79 7.32 -17.58
N TRP A 54 -5.58 6.73 -17.55
CA TRP A 54 -4.61 6.91 -16.45
C TRP A 54 -4.32 8.39 -16.15
N TRP A 55 -4.34 9.27 -17.15
CA TRP A 55 -4.11 10.70 -16.97
C TRP A 55 -5.16 11.37 -16.05
N ALA A 56 -6.36 10.81 -15.93
CA ALA A 56 -7.42 11.33 -15.07
C ALA A 56 -7.24 10.97 -13.59
N ILE A 57 -6.33 10.03 -13.26
CA ILE A 57 -6.03 9.59 -11.89
C ILE A 57 -5.09 10.59 -11.19
N GLY A 58 -4.47 11.50 -11.96
CA GLY A 58 -3.64 12.58 -11.42
C GLY A 58 -2.36 12.07 -10.72
N PRO A 59 -1.96 12.66 -9.57
CA PRO A 59 -0.69 12.34 -8.90
C PRO A 59 -0.65 10.94 -8.26
N TYR A 60 -1.75 10.19 -8.31
CA TYR A 60 -1.83 8.79 -7.87
C TYR A 60 -1.52 7.77 -8.96
N THR A 61 -1.47 8.22 -10.23
CA THR A 61 -1.15 7.37 -11.37
C THR A 61 0.13 6.55 -11.12
N GLY A 62 0.01 5.23 -11.25
CA GLY A 62 1.13 4.29 -11.10
C GLY A 62 1.47 3.87 -9.68
N LYS A 63 1.14 4.68 -8.65
CA LYS A 63 1.29 4.28 -7.24
C LYS A 63 0.36 3.11 -6.92
N GLU A 64 -0.86 3.16 -7.44
CA GLU A 64 -1.85 2.10 -7.32
C GLU A 64 -1.41 0.82 -8.04
N THR A 65 -0.78 0.96 -9.21
CA THR A 65 -0.20 -0.19 -9.94
C THR A 65 0.89 -0.86 -9.12
N ALA A 66 1.81 -0.09 -8.54
CA ALA A 66 2.86 -0.63 -7.69
C ALA A 66 2.27 -1.37 -6.48
N GLY A 67 1.30 -0.76 -5.80
CA GLY A 67 0.58 -1.38 -4.69
C GLY A 67 -0.12 -2.69 -5.10
N LEU A 68 -0.81 -2.69 -6.23
CA LEU A 68 -1.52 -3.86 -6.74
C LEU A 68 -0.56 -5.01 -7.11
N VAL A 69 0.54 -4.70 -7.81
CA VAL A 69 1.55 -5.70 -8.20
C VAL A 69 2.19 -6.32 -6.97
N VAL A 70 2.58 -5.51 -5.98
CA VAL A 70 3.15 -6.01 -4.73
C VAL A 70 2.13 -6.82 -3.96
N TRP A 71 0.87 -6.35 -3.86
CA TRP A 71 -0.19 -7.09 -3.18
C TRP A 71 -0.40 -8.47 -3.81
N LEU A 72 -0.65 -8.54 -5.13
CA LEU A 72 -0.95 -9.80 -5.81
C LEU A 72 0.27 -10.74 -5.85
N GLY A 73 1.46 -10.19 -6.09
CA GLY A 73 2.70 -10.97 -6.10
C GLY A 73 2.99 -11.59 -4.73
N THR A 74 2.90 -10.79 -3.67
CA THR A 74 3.12 -11.28 -2.30
C THR A 74 1.99 -12.20 -1.84
N TRP A 75 0.74 -11.92 -2.23
CA TRP A 75 -0.39 -12.80 -1.97
C TRP A 75 -0.18 -14.18 -2.55
N ALA A 76 0.23 -14.29 -3.83
CA ALA A 76 0.46 -15.59 -4.46
C ALA A 76 1.53 -16.40 -3.70
N ILE A 77 2.65 -15.76 -3.36
CA ILE A 77 3.74 -16.38 -2.59
C ILE A 77 3.25 -16.82 -1.19
N LEU A 78 2.58 -15.93 -0.46
CA LEU A 78 2.10 -16.19 0.90
C LEU A 78 0.96 -17.20 0.94
N HIS A 79 0.10 -17.22 -0.07
CA HIS A 79 -0.99 -18.17 -0.17
C HIS A 79 -0.46 -19.60 -0.34
N TRP A 80 0.58 -19.80 -1.17
CA TRP A 80 1.19 -21.12 -1.31
C TRP A 80 2.03 -21.56 -0.12
N THR A 81 2.74 -20.63 0.53
CA THR A 81 3.65 -20.93 1.64
C THR A 81 2.92 -21.02 2.98
N LEU A 82 2.14 -19.99 3.34
CA LEU A 82 1.45 -19.86 4.63
C LEU A 82 0.00 -20.33 4.58
N GLY A 83 -0.67 -20.24 3.41
CA GLY A 83 -2.08 -20.60 3.26
C GLY A 83 -2.41 -22.07 3.55
N ARG A 84 -1.40 -22.95 3.48
CA ARG A 84 -1.55 -24.38 3.80
C ARG A 84 -1.39 -24.71 5.28
N ALA A 85 -0.92 -23.76 6.10
CA ALA A 85 -0.68 -23.94 7.52
C ALA A 85 -1.90 -23.56 8.36
N GLU A 86 -2.04 -24.17 9.53
CA GLU A 86 -2.94 -23.67 10.58
C GLU A 86 -2.17 -22.70 11.47
N VAL A 87 -2.65 -21.46 11.52
CA VAL A 87 -2.03 -20.39 12.31
C VAL A 87 -3.05 -19.79 13.27
N LYS A 88 -2.56 -19.32 14.41
CA LYS A 88 -3.38 -18.53 15.35
C LYS A 88 -3.65 -17.17 14.71
N LEU A 89 -4.92 -16.85 14.41
CA LEU A 89 -5.30 -15.62 13.72
C LEU A 89 -5.08 -14.35 14.55
N LYS A 90 -5.30 -14.45 15.87
CA LYS A 90 -5.26 -13.30 16.79
C LYS A 90 -4.00 -12.42 16.64
N PRO A 91 -2.76 -12.94 16.68
CA PRO A 91 -1.57 -12.12 16.49
C PRO A 91 -1.49 -11.47 15.10
N TRP A 92 -1.91 -12.16 14.03
CA TRP A 92 -1.89 -11.61 12.68
C TRP A 92 -2.87 -10.47 12.50
N THR A 93 -4.10 -10.62 13.02
CA THR A 93 -5.11 -9.55 12.97
C THR A 93 -4.69 -8.33 13.78
N ILE A 94 -4.14 -8.53 14.98
CA ILE A 94 -3.63 -7.43 15.81
C ILE A 94 -2.44 -6.75 15.12
N GLY A 95 -1.48 -7.52 14.61
CA GLY A 95 -0.33 -7.00 13.88
C GLY A 95 -0.73 -6.19 12.65
N PHE A 96 -1.70 -6.68 11.87
CA PHE A 96 -2.26 -5.95 10.73
C PHE A 96 -2.90 -4.64 11.17
N ALA A 97 -3.75 -4.65 12.20
CA ALA A 97 -4.42 -3.45 12.68
C ALA A 97 -3.42 -2.38 13.17
N VAL A 98 -2.42 -2.80 13.94
CA VAL A 98 -1.35 -1.90 14.41
C VAL A 98 -0.55 -1.33 13.24
N ALA A 99 -0.17 -2.17 12.28
CA ALA A 99 0.59 -1.73 11.11
C ALA A 99 -0.23 -0.78 10.21
N PHE A 100 -1.52 -1.06 10.05
CA PHE A 100 -2.44 -0.21 9.31
C PHE A 100 -2.59 1.17 9.97
N ILE A 101 -2.81 1.21 11.29
CA ILE A 101 -2.87 2.47 12.04
C ILE A 101 -1.54 3.23 11.95
N ALA A 102 -0.40 2.54 12.09
CA ALA A 102 0.91 3.15 11.94
C ALA A 102 1.10 3.75 10.53
N ASN A 103 0.62 3.07 9.49
CA ASN A 103 0.65 3.60 8.12
C ASN A 103 -0.16 4.89 7.97
N LEU A 104 -1.37 4.93 8.55
CA LEU A 104 -2.19 6.15 8.56
C LEU A 104 -1.50 7.31 9.29
N ILE A 105 -0.86 7.02 10.42
CA ILE A 105 -0.09 8.03 11.17
C ILE A 105 1.08 8.54 10.33
N ILE A 106 1.83 7.67 9.64
CA ILE A 106 2.94 8.06 8.77
C ILE A 106 2.45 8.92 7.60
N LEU A 107 1.30 8.60 7.01
CA LEU A 107 0.74 9.39 5.89
C LEU A 107 0.20 10.76 6.34
N TRP A 108 0.07 11.01 7.64
CA TRP A 108 -0.35 12.31 8.14
C TRP A 108 0.71 13.37 7.83
N PRO A 109 0.35 14.50 7.17
CA PRO A 109 1.28 15.59 6.85
C PRO A 109 2.20 16.00 7.98
N THR A 110 1.65 16.34 9.15
CA THR A 110 2.42 16.73 10.33
C THR A 110 3.47 15.71 10.73
N VAL A 111 3.17 14.42 10.58
CA VAL A 111 4.06 13.33 11.01
C VAL A 111 5.17 13.13 9.99
N TYR A 112 4.88 12.95 8.71
CA TYR A 112 5.96 12.74 7.75
C TYR A 112 6.81 14.00 7.56
N HIS A 113 6.26 15.21 7.69
CA HIS A 113 7.06 16.44 7.70
C HIS A 113 8.03 16.46 8.89
N ALA A 114 7.56 16.06 10.08
CA ALA A 114 8.39 15.97 11.27
C ALA A 114 9.48 14.89 11.14
N ILE A 115 9.17 13.72 10.57
CA ILE A 115 10.12 12.61 10.42
C ILE A 115 11.15 12.90 9.33
N LEU A 116 10.71 13.43 8.19
CA LEU A 116 11.54 13.60 7.00
C LEU A 116 12.17 15.00 6.89
N TRP A 117 11.93 15.86 7.88
CA TRP A 117 12.45 17.24 7.95
C TRP A 117 12.12 18.05 6.69
N TRP A 118 11.02 17.70 6.02
CA TRP A 118 10.59 18.42 4.83
C TRP A 118 9.98 19.76 5.21
N PRO A 119 10.31 20.84 4.49
CA PRO A 119 9.68 22.12 4.71
C PRO A 119 8.17 21.96 4.61
N THR A 120 7.45 22.41 5.63
CA THR A 120 6.01 22.64 5.55
C THR A 120 5.83 23.79 4.57
N LEU A 121 5.65 23.46 3.28
CA LEU A 121 5.32 24.48 2.30
C LEU A 121 4.04 25.17 2.80
N PRO A 122 4.02 26.50 3.00
CA PRO A 122 2.76 27.18 3.24
C PRO A 122 1.87 26.89 2.03
N ASN A 123 0.57 26.66 2.27
CA ASN A 123 -0.47 26.25 1.31
C ASN A 123 -0.54 27.14 0.04
N THR A 124 0.50 27.14 -0.78
CA THR A 124 0.73 28.10 -1.87
C THR A 124 1.16 27.33 -3.12
N LEU A 125 0.35 26.32 -3.46
CA LEU A 125 0.18 25.96 -4.86
C LEU A 125 -1.05 26.74 -5.35
N PRO A 126 -0.96 27.49 -6.47
CA PRO A 126 -2.15 28.08 -7.09
C PRO A 126 -3.02 26.92 -7.58
N GLY A 127 -4.07 26.60 -6.82
CA GLY A 127 -4.94 25.44 -7.05
C GLY A 127 -5.19 24.55 -5.83
N GLY A 128 -4.68 24.89 -4.64
CA GLY A 128 -5.05 24.21 -3.40
C GLY A 128 -6.48 24.59 -2.97
N GLU A 129 -7.44 23.73 -3.27
CA GLU A 129 -8.85 23.85 -2.88
C GLU A 129 -9.00 23.96 -1.36
N GLY A 130 -9.55 25.10 -0.93
CA GLY A 130 -10.34 25.21 0.29
C GLY A 130 -11.83 25.19 -0.06
#